data_AF-A0A7S2NAJ9-F1
#
_entry.id   AF-A0A7S2NAJ9-F1
#
_cell.length_a   1.000
_cell.length_b   1.000
_cell.length_c   1.000
_cell.angle_alpha   90.00
_cell.angle_beta   90.00
_cell.angle_gamma   90.00
#
_symmetry.space_group_name_H-M   'P 1'
#
loop_
_entity.id
_entity.type
_entity.pdbx_description
1 polymer ?
#
loop_
_entity_poly.entity_id
_entity_poly.type
_entity_poly.pdbx_seq_one_letter_code
_entity_poly.pdbx_strand_id
1 'polypeptide(L)'
;FEHLCRFKSLVEVLLDDEALADLETEYQNMSLTIREVLFSGDANRLVAELTNMRVDDVAAPGEKLDLLNYLEPVVGLVILVQGVVIGVQSGMAERAGRDPFFWANIAFTVFFFFEIMFRVVKKGCRTFFTGLDKCWNLFDIFLIFVASADLVLEAMVESSQVAPFTMMRILRLMRLTRLLRIFRFRYMKELSLMIKGILGGLYTLFWAMVLLFFTLYVIAILAVNTIGKNAEDVPEVMNDELFSSVPRAIFTSFRCFMGDCVTSTGKPIIKLLSDSYGPVFVLCYFAAMMFVSFGLFNL
;
A
#
# COMPACT_ATOMS: atom_id res chain seq x y z
N PHE A 1 -13.16 15.89 -58.76
CA PHE A 1 -13.38 14.42 -58.64
C PHE A 1 -12.25 13.58 -59.24
N GLU A 2 -11.68 13.89 -60.41
CA GLU A 2 -10.52 13.13 -60.95
C GLU A 2 -9.23 13.22 -60.11
N HIS A 3 -9.01 14.34 -59.40
CA HIS A 3 -7.80 14.54 -58.58
C HIS A 3 -7.75 13.68 -57.30
N LEU A 4 -8.90 13.38 -56.68
CA LEU A 4 -8.98 12.65 -55.40
C LEU A 4 -8.78 11.13 -55.53
N CYS A 5 -8.93 10.56 -56.74
CA CYS A 5 -8.77 9.13 -56.99
C CYS A 5 -7.30 8.65 -57.02
N ARG A 6 -6.33 9.57 -56.91
CA ARG A 6 -4.89 9.23 -56.93
C ARG A 6 -4.37 8.74 -55.57
N PHE A 7 -5.05 9.07 -54.48
CA PHE A 7 -4.60 8.76 -53.12
C PHE A 7 -4.98 7.35 -52.70
N LYS A 8 -4.05 6.63 -52.07
CA LYS A 8 -4.25 5.24 -51.63
C LYS A 8 -4.73 5.12 -50.19
N SER A 9 -4.59 6.20 -49.40
CA SER A 9 -5.04 6.23 -48.01
C SER A 9 -5.61 7.60 -47.62
N LEU A 10 -6.51 7.60 -46.64
CA LEU A 10 -7.08 8.83 -46.04
C LEU A 10 -5.99 9.76 -45.46
N VAL A 11 -4.88 9.18 -45.01
CA VAL A 11 -3.75 9.92 -44.43
C VAL A 11 -3.04 10.78 -45.48
N GLU A 12 -2.89 10.28 -46.71
CA GLU A 12 -2.30 11.06 -47.81
C GLU A 12 -3.20 12.23 -48.23
N VAL A 13 -4.53 12.05 -48.20
CA VAL A 13 -5.49 13.13 -48.48
C VAL A 13 -5.46 14.20 -47.38
N LEU A 14 -5.28 13.80 -46.12
CA LEU A 14 -5.20 14.73 -44.98
C LEU A 14 -3.88 15.50 -44.91
N LEU A 15 -2.82 15.00 -45.56
CA LEU A 15 -1.49 15.62 -45.62
C LEU A 15 -1.33 16.62 -46.77
N ASP A 16 -2.21 16.56 -47.78
CA ASP A 16 -2.14 17.38 -48.99
C ASP A 16 -3.10 18.57 -48.91
N ASP A 17 -2.52 19.77 -48.73
CA ASP A 17 -3.28 21.02 -48.54
C ASP A 17 -4.10 21.41 -49.78
N GLU A 18 -3.66 21.03 -50.99
CA GLU A 18 -4.40 21.29 -52.24
C GLU A 18 -5.63 20.37 -52.35
N ALA A 19 -5.49 19.10 -51.96
CA ALA A 19 -6.61 18.15 -51.96
C ALA A 19 -7.69 18.50 -50.93
N LEU A 20 -7.31 19.11 -49.81
CA LEU A 20 -8.23 19.65 -48.82
C LEU A 20 -8.96 20.91 -49.33
N ALA A 21 -8.27 21.79 -50.05
CA ALA A 21 -8.84 23.02 -50.62
C ALA A 21 -9.93 22.75 -51.69
N ASP A 22 -9.88 21.58 -52.33
CA ASP A 22 -10.84 21.13 -53.35
C ASP A 22 -12.14 20.52 -52.78
N LEU A 23 -12.23 20.31 -51.46
CA LEU A 23 -13.44 19.79 -50.80
C LEU A 23 -14.51 20.87 -50.56
N GLU A 24 -15.78 20.48 -50.51
CA GLU A 24 -16.85 21.39 -50.07
C GLU A 24 -16.63 21.83 -48.60
N THR A 25 -17.04 23.05 -48.28
CA THR A 25 -16.71 23.77 -47.04
C THR A 25 -17.07 23.01 -45.76
N GLU A 26 -18.11 22.17 -45.79
CA GLU A 26 -18.53 21.33 -44.67
C GLU A 26 -17.53 20.17 -44.42
N TYR A 27 -17.05 19.55 -45.49
CA TYR A 27 -16.08 18.45 -45.43
C TYR A 27 -14.66 18.94 -45.12
N GLN A 28 -14.31 20.18 -45.52
CA GLN A 28 -13.05 20.83 -45.18
C GLN A 28 -12.88 21.01 -43.67
N ASN A 29 -13.91 21.53 -42.99
CA ASN A 29 -13.84 21.75 -41.55
C ASN A 29 -13.73 20.42 -40.78
N MET A 30 -14.47 19.40 -41.23
CA MET A 30 -14.42 18.07 -40.63
C MET A 30 -13.08 17.37 -40.87
N SER A 31 -12.51 17.45 -42.07
CA SER A 31 -11.20 16.87 -42.38
C SER A 31 -10.06 17.60 -41.68
N LEU A 32 -10.12 18.93 -41.53
CA LEU A 32 -9.18 19.71 -40.70
C LEU A 32 -9.26 19.34 -39.22
N THR A 33 -10.47 19.12 -38.70
CA THR A 33 -10.65 18.67 -37.30
C THR A 33 -10.08 17.25 -37.11
N ILE A 34 -10.34 16.34 -38.05
CA ILE A 34 -9.78 14.97 -38.02
C ILE A 34 -8.24 15.01 -38.11
N ARG A 35 -7.69 15.88 -38.97
CA ARG A 35 -6.25 16.15 -39.09
C ARG A 35 -5.67 16.59 -37.74
N GLU A 36 -6.25 17.61 -37.13
CA GLU A 36 -5.80 18.16 -35.84
C GLU A 36 -5.84 17.12 -34.71
N VAL A 37 -6.89 16.28 -34.65
CA VAL A 37 -7.02 15.20 -33.66
C VAL A 37 -5.99 14.08 -33.89
N LEU A 38 -5.75 13.69 -35.14
CA LEU A 38 -4.74 12.66 -35.47
C LEU A 38 -3.32 13.15 -35.18
N PHE A 39 -2.98 14.38 -35.60
CA PHE A 39 -1.65 14.95 -35.38
C PHE A 39 -1.38 15.29 -33.92
N SER A 40 -2.38 15.73 -33.16
CA SER A 40 -2.23 15.90 -31.71
C SER A 40 -2.06 14.55 -31.00
N GLY A 41 -2.71 13.48 -31.48
CA GLY A 41 -2.50 12.12 -30.98
C GLY A 41 -1.06 11.61 -31.19
N ASP A 42 -0.54 11.74 -32.42
CA ASP A 42 0.84 11.33 -32.73
C ASP A 42 1.88 12.23 -32.07
N ALA A 43 1.64 13.55 -32.00
CA ALA A 43 2.51 14.47 -31.26
C ALA A 43 2.54 14.13 -29.77
N ASN A 44 1.39 13.85 -29.15
CA ASN A 44 1.32 13.44 -27.75
C ASN A 44 2.04 12.10 -27.51
N ARG A 45 1.98 11.18 -28.48
CA ARG A 45 2.68 9.90 -28.44
C ARG A 45 4.20 10.06 -28.59
N LEU A 46 4.65 10.95 -29.48
CA LEU A 46 6.06 11.27 -29.68
C LEU A 46 6.65 12.00 -28.46
N VAL A 47 5.90 12.94 -27.89
CA VAL A 47 6.27 13.66 -26.65
C VAL A 47 6.34 12.69 -25.48
N ALA A 48 5.39 11.76 -25.34
CA ALA A 48 5.41 10.70 -24.34
C ALA A 48 6.66 9.81 -24.46
N GLU A 49 7.03 9.43 -25.69
CA GLU A 49 8.21 8.60 -25.98
C GLU A 49 9.53 9.34 -25.71
N LEU A 50 9.62 10.63 -26.05
CA LEU A 50 10.79 11.49 -25.78
C LEU A 50 10.95 11.88 -24.30
N THR A 51 9.84 11.99 -23.56
CA THR A 51 9.85 12.39 -22.13
C THR A 51 9.76 11.20 -21.18
N ASN A 52 9.67 9.97 -21.71
CA ASN A 52 9.45 8.74 -20.95
C ASN A 52 8.20 8.81 -20.03
N MET A 53 7.20 9.61 -20.44
CA MET A 53 5.91 9.75 -19.75
C MET A 53 4.85 8.91 -20.46
N ARG A 54 3.84 8.39 -19.74
CA ARG A 54 2.75 7.65 -20.38
C ARG A 54 1.86 8.62 -21.18
N VAL A 55 1.41 8.20 -22.37
CA VAL A 55 0.50 8.97 -23.24
C VAL A 55 -0.77 9.42 -22.48
N ASP A 56 -1.23 8.61 -21.52
CA ASP A 56 -2.38 8.92 -20.66
C ASP A 56 -2.20 10.18 -19.80
N ASP A 57 -0.95 10.55 -19.47
CA ASP A 57 -0.65 11.78 -18.71
C ASP A 57 -0.64 13.02 -19.61
N VAL A 58 -0.38 12.86 -20.91
CA VAL A 58 -0.32 13.94 -21.91
C VAL A 58 -1.72 14.32 -22.42
N ALA A 59 -2.62 13.34 -22.52
CA ALA A 59 -3.99 13.54 -23.00
C ALA A 59 -4.97 14.07 -21.93
N ALA A 60 -4.52 14.32 -20.70
CA ALA A 60 -5.37 14.89 -19.67
C ALA A 60 -5.65 16.37 -19.99
N PRO A 61 -6.89 16.76 -20.40
CA PRO A 61 -7.21 18.16 -20.58
C PRO A 61 -6.96 18.88 -19.25
N GLY A 62 -6.16 19.96 -19.28
CA GLY A 62 -5.86 20.76 -18.10
C GLY A 62 -7.16 21.20 -17.43
N GLU A 63 -7.50 20.55 -16.31
CA GLU A 63 -8.72 20.83 -15.57
C GLU A 63 -8.60 22.24 -14.98
N LYS A 64 -9.36 23.18 -15.54
CA LYS A 64 -9.53 24.53 -14.99
C LYS A 64 -10.21 24.44 -13.64
N LEU A 65 -9.46 24.27 -12.55
CA LEU A 65 -9.98 24.49 -11.20
C LEU A 65 -8.87 24.87 -10.21
N ASP A 66 -8.35 26.09 -10.37
CA ASP A 66 -7.29 26.67 -9.52
C ASP A 66 -7.54 26.49 -8.02
N LEU A 67 -8.80 26.53 -7.58
CA LEU A 67 -9.16 26.40 -6.17
C LEU A 67 -8.89 25.00 -5.59
N LEU A 68 -8.98 23.93 -6.39
CA LEU A 68 -8.72 22.57 -5.89
C LEU A 68 -7.22 22.36 -5.70
N ASN A 69 -6.39 22.95 -6.57
CA ASN A 69 -4.93 22.93 -6.47
C ASN A 69 -4.44 23.68 -5.23
N TYR A 70 -5.09 24.79 -4.84
CA TYR A 70 -4.80 25.48 -3.58
C TYR A 70 -5.32 24.74 -2.34
N LEU A 71 -6.39 23.95 -2.47
CA LEU A 71 -6.96 23.20 -1.36
C LEU A 71 -6.06 22.00 -0.95
N GLU A 72 -5.40 21.35 -1.90
CA GLU A 72 -4.50 20.22 -1.63
C GLU A 72 -3.42 20.48 -0.56
N PRO A 73 -2.58 21.53 -0.65
CA PRO A 73 -1.54 21.81 0.36
C PRO A 73 -2.14 22.17 1.72
N VAL A 74 -3.29 22.86 1.75
CA VAL A 74 -4.00 23.20 3.00
C VAL A 74 -4.47 21.94 3.69
N VAL A 75 -5.09 21.01 2.95
CA VAL A 75 -5.54 19.72 3.48
C VAL A 75 -4.34 18.90 3.97
N GLY A 76 -3.22 18.93 3.26
CA GLY A 76 -1.97 18.28 3.66
C GLY A 76 -1.45 18.81 5.00
N LEU A 77 -1.42 20.14 5.16
CA LEU A 77 -1.04 20.78 6.42
C LEU A 77 -1.96 20.37 7.57
N VAL A 78 -3.28 20.35 7.34
CA VAL A 78 -4.26 19.93 8.36
C VAL A 78 -4.08 18.47 8.76
N ILE A 79 -3.77 17.57 7.81
CA ILE A 79 -3.45 16.16 8.11
C ILE A 79 -2.18 16.05 8.97
N LEU A 80 -1.14 16.84 8.68
CA LEU A 80 0.08 16.86 9.48
C LEU A 80 -0.19 17.34 10.91
N VAL A 81 -0.95 18.43 11.06
CA VAL A 81 -1.35 18.94 12.38
C VAL A 81 -2.19 17.89 13.13
N GLN A 82 -3.12 17.23 12.45
CA GLN A 82 -3.89 16.13 13.04
C GLN A 82 -2.98 14.98 13.51
N GLY A 83 -1.95 14.63 12.73
CA GLY A 83 -0.96 13.61 13.12
C GLY A 83 -0.16 13.99 14.36
N VAL A 84 0.27 15.25 14.46
CA VAL A 84 0.94 15.76 15.67
C VAL A 84 0.01 15.68 16.89
N VAL A 85 -1.26 16.06 16.75
CA VAL A 85 -2.26 15.96 17.83
C VAL A 85 -2.46 14.51 18.27
N ILE A 86 -2.57 13.56 17.33
CA ILE A 86 -2.68 12.12 17.65
C ILE A 86 -1.41 11.62 18.36
N GLY A 87 -0.23 12.07 17.94
CA GLY A 87 1.05 11.72 18.57
C GLY A 87 1.18 12.25 19.99
N VAL A 88 0.76 13.50 20.25
CA VAL A 88 0.74 14.06 21.60
C VAL A 88 -0.29 13.33 22.47
N GLN A 89 -1.46 13.04 21.91
CA GLN A 89 -2.52 12.32 22.61
C GLN A 89 -2.08 10.92 23.05
N SER A 90 -1.32 10.19 22.23
CA SER A 90 -0.86 8.84 22.59
C SER A 90 0.08 8.82 23.80
N GLY A 91 0.89 9.87 23.99
CA GLY A 91 1.75 10.02 25.17
C GLY A 91 1.06 10.55 26.43
N MET A 92 -0.03 11.31 26.29
CA MET A 92 -0.76 11.92 27.42
C MET A 92 -1.96 11.10 27.90
N ALA A 93 -2.47 10.18 27.08
CA ALA A 93 -3.68 9.38 27.36
C ALA A 93 -3.57 8.49 28.63
N GLU A 94 -2.38 8.31 29.20
CA GLU A 94 -2.19 7.55 30.43
C GLU A 94 -2.40 8.39 31.71
N ARG A 95 -2.45 9.73 31.60
CA ARG A 95 -2.42 10.65 32.76
C ARG A 95 -3.70 11.44 33.03
N ALA A 96 -4.63 11.55 32.08
CA ALA A 96 -5.84 12.37 32.23
C ALA A 96 -7.10 11.58 31.86
N GLY A 97 -8.03 11.44 32.81
CA GLY A 97 -9.31 10.74 32.62
C GLY A 97 -10.33 11.44 31.71
N ARG A 98 -9.95 12.53 31.02
CA ARG A 98 -10.75 13.21 30.00
C ARG A 98 -9.82 13.59 28.87
N ASP A 99 -10.15 13.21 27.64
CA ASP A 99 -9.36 13.53 26.44
C ASP A 99 -9.47 15.05 26.13
N PRO A 100 -8.42 15.87 26.39
CA PRO A 100 -8.51 17.32 26.18
C PRO A 100 -8.57 17.69 24.69
N PHE A 101 -8.25 16.74 23.81
CA PHE A 101 -8.22 16.89 22.36
C PHE A 101 -9.53 16.49 21.66
N PHE A 102 -10.58 16.14 22.41
CA PHE A 102 -11.87 15.73 21.84
C PHE A 102 -12.45 16.78 20.87
N TRP A 103 -12.49 18.04 21.28
CA TRP A 103 -12.96 19.15 20.44
C TRP A 103 -12.12 19.36 19.18
N ALA A 104 -10.81 19.17 19.27
CA ALA A 104 -9.92 19.23 18.11
C ALA A 104 -10.22 18.09 17.13
N ASN A 105 -10.45 16.87 17.63
CA ASN A 105 -10.83 15.72 16.81
C ASN A 105 -12.16 15.91 16.08
N ILE A 106 -13.15 16.53 16.72
CA ILE A 106 -14.41 16.96 16.08
C ILE A 106 -14.12 17.97 14.98
N ALA A 107 -13.36 19.03 15.30
CA ALA A 107 -13.06 20.09 14.34
C ALA A 107 -12.36 19.55 13.08
N PHE A 108 -11.38 18.66 13.24
CA PHE A 108 -10.74 17.99 12.09
C PHE A 108 -11.74 17.17 11.28
N THR A 109 -12.59 16.38 11.94
CA THR A 109 -13.59 15.53 11.26
C THR A 109 -14.57 16.38 10.43
N VAL A 110 -15.05 17.49 11.01
CA VAL A 110 -15.93 18.45 10.34
C VAL A 110 -15.23 19.12 9.16
N PHE A 111 -13.97 19.55 9.33
CA PHE A 111 -13.19 20.15 8.24
C PHE A 111 -13.09 19.20 7.03
N PHE A 112 -12.77 17.92 7.27
CA PHE A 112 -12.67 16.93 6.20
C PHE A 112 -14.03 16.58 5.59
N PHE A 113 -15.10 16.58 6.37
CA PHE A 113 -16.45 16.40 5.84
C PHE A 113 -16.80 17.50 4.83
N PHE A 114 -16.54 18.76 5.18
CA PHE A 114 -16.74 19.88 4.26
C PHE A 114 -15.82 19.83 3.04
N GLU A 115 -14.58 19.37 3.20
CA GLU A 115 -13.64 19.19 2.10
C GLU A 115 -14.16 18.21 1.04
N ILE A 116 -14.68 17.05 1.47
CA ILE A 116 -15.28 16.07 0.54
C ILE A 116 -16.55 16.62 -0.08
N MET A 117 -17.44 17.24 0.72
CA MET A 117 -18.66 17.87 0.19
C MET A 117 -18.34 18.89 -0.90
N PHE A 118 -17.36 19.76 -0.65
CA PHE A 118 -16.91 20.75 -1.63
C PHE A 118 -16.39 20.08 -2.91
N ARG A 119 -15.60 19.02 -2.79
CA ARG A 119 -15.10 18.25 -3.94
C ARG A 119 -16.23 17.58 -4.73
N VAL A 120 -17.22 17.00 -4.06
CA VAL A 120 -18.39 16.37 -4.71
C VAL A 120 -19.20 17.40 -5.48
N VAL A 121 -19.42 18.60 -4.92
CA VAL A 121 -20.14 19.69 -5.60
C VAL A 121 -19.37 20.18 -6.82
N LYS A 122 -18.04 20.31 -6.74
CA LYS A 122 -17.21 20.80 -7.86
C LYS A 122 -17.05 19.79 -8.99
N LYS A 123 -16.77 18.53 -8.68
CA LYS A 123 -16.60 17.47 -9.71
C LYS A 123 -17.96 16.94 -10.22
N GLY A 124 -19.03 17.13 -9.45
CA GLY A 124 -20.34 16.53 -9.69
C GLY A 124 -20.41 15.07 -9.20
N CYS A 125 -21.57 14.65 -8.68
CA CYS A 125 -21.74 13.31 -8.09
C CYS A 125 -21.40 12.19 -9.07
N ARG A 126 -21.81 12.30 -10.33
CA ARG A 126 -21.57 11.26 -11.33
C ARG A 126 -20.08 11.09 -11.59
N THR A 127 -19.36 12.16 -11.89
CA THR A 127 -17.90 12.14 -12.13
C THR A 127 -17.13 11.71 -10.88
N PHE A 128 -17.58 12.06 -9.67
CA PHE A 128 -16.95 11.65 -8.43
C PHE A 128 -16.97 10.13 -8.23
N PHE A 129 -18.11 9.48 -8.52
CA PHE A 129 -18.28 8.03 -8.40
C PHE A 129 -17.98 7.25 -9.68
N THR A 130 -17.82 7.89 -10.85
CA THR A 130 -17.51 7.20 -12.11
C THR A 130 -16.24 7.66 -12.84
N GLY A 131 -15.45 8.57 -12.26
CA GLY A 131 -14.16 9.03 -12.82
C GLY A 131 -12.95 8.14 -12.54
N LEU A 132 -11.79 8.53 -13.05
CA LEU A 132 -10.50 7.84 -12.88
C LEU A 132 -10.05 7.78 -11.40
N ASP A 133 -10.38 8.79 -10.60
CA ASP A 133 -10.04 8.88 -9.17
C ASP A 133 -11.03 8.13 -8.25
N LYS A 134 -11.91 7.30 -8.81
CA LYS A 134 -12.97 6.55 -8.11
C LYS A 134 -12.53 5.88 -6.81
N CYS A 135 -11.42 5.14 -6.85
CA CYS A 135 -10.95 4.38 -5.71
C CYS A 135 -10.49 5.28 -4.56
N TRP A 136 -9.83 6.40 -4.88
CA TRP A 136 -9.38 7.38 -3.88
C TRP A 136 -10.54 8.14 -3.27
N ASN A 137 -11.51 8.52 -4.09
CA ASN A 137 -12.75 9.15 -3.65
C ASN A 137 -13.56 8.25 -2.71
N LEU A 138 -13.67 6.96 -3.04
CA LEU A 138 -14.34 5.97 -2.19
C LEU A 138 -13.59 5.73 -0.88
N PHE A 139 -12.26 5.69 -0.94
CA PHE A 139 -11.40 5.58 0.24
C PHE A 139 -11.57 6.78 1.18
N ASP A 140 -11.63 8.01 0.65
CA ASP A 140 -11.86 9.21 1.46
C ASP A 140 -13.24 9.17 2.16
N ILE A 141 -14.30 8.75 1.46
CA ILE A 141 -15.63 8.56 2.06
C ILE A 141 -15.57 7.51 3.17
N PHE A 142 -14.94 6.37 2.92
CA PHE A 142 -14.75 5.32 3.92
C PHE A 142 -14.02 5.86 5.16
N LEU A 143 -12.97 6.65 4.98
CA LEU A 143 -12.23 7.23 6.09
C LEU A 143 -13.05 8.26 6.88
N ILE A 144 -13.96 9.01 6.24
CA ILE A 144 -14.88 9.88 6.98
C ILE A 144 -15.89 9.06 7.77
N PHE A 145 -16.41 7.98 7.19
CA PHE A 145 -17.30 7.08 7.90
C PHE A 145 -16.62 6.49 9.14
N VAL A 146 -15.40 5.96 8.99
CA VAL A 146 -14.60 5.45 10.12
C VAL A 146 -14.34 6.53 11.17
N ALA A 147 -13.99 7.75 10.78
CA ALA A 147 -13.77 8.86 11.72
C ALA A 147 -15.05 9.27 12.46
N SER A 148 -16.20 9.24 11.80
CA SER A 148 -17.50 9.53 12.42
C SER A 148 -17.93 8.42 13.37
N ALA A 149 -17.71 7.15 13.01
CA ALA A 149 -17.98 6.01 13.87
C ALA A 149 -17.09 6.04 15.13
N ASP A 150 -15.81 6.37 14.98
CA ASP A 150 -14.86 6.56 16.08
C ASP A 150 -15.37 7.62 17.08
N LEU A 151 -15.83 8.78 16.59
CA LEU A 151 -16.37 9.85 17.44
C LEU A 151 -17.64 9.43 18.18
N VAL A 152 -18.56 8.74 17.49
CA VAL A 152 -19.80 8.24 18.11
C VAL A 152 -19.47 7.20 19.19
N LEU A 153 -18.56 6.28 18.90
CA LEU A 153 -18.14 5.26 19.86
C LEU A 153 -17.43 5.86 21.07
N GLU A 154 -16.60 6.89 20.89
CA GLU A 154 -15.96 7.62 21.99
C GLU A 154 -17.00 8.29 22.90
N ALA A 155 -18.02 8.94 22.32
CA ALA A 155 -19.11 9.54 23.09
C ALA A 155 -19.97 8.49 23.84
N MET A 156 -20.21 7.33 23.23
CA MET A 156 -20.94 6.23 23.87
C MET A 156 -20.15 5.59 25.01
N VAL A 157 -18.82 5.47 24.87
CA VAL A 157 -17.93 4.95 25.92
C VAL A 157 -17.90 5.90 27.12
N GLU A 158 -17.86 7.21 26.91
CA GLU A 158 -17.92 8.18 28.03
C GLU A 158 -19.26 8.09 28.79
N SER A 159 -20.35 7.75 28.10
CA SER A 159 -21.67 7.56 28.72
C SER A 159 -21.86 6.21 29.44
N SER A 160 -21.04 5.20 29.12
CA SER A 160 -21.16 3.84 29.66
C SER A 160 -19.98 3.55 30.60
N GLN A 161 -20.26 3.39 31.90
CA GLN A 161 -19.21 3.16 32.91
C GLN A 161 -18.45 1.82 32.78
N VAL A 162 -18.74 1.01 31.76
CA VAL A 162 -18.21 -0.34 31.59
C VAL A 162 -17.86 -0.63 30.13
N ALA A 163 -16.97 0.15 29.53
CA ALA A 163 -16.41 -0.20 28.22
C ALA A 163 -15.22 -1.17 28.39
N PRO A 164 -15.19 -2.32 27.70
CA PRO A 164 -14.06 -3.24 27.76
C PRO A 164 -12.78 -2.61 27.18
N PHE A 165 -11.65 -2.79 27.85
CA PHE A 165 -10.33 -2.26 27.47
C PHE A 165 -9.96 -2.49 25.99
N THR A 166 -10.38 -3.61 25.41
CA THR A 166 -10.15 -3.94 23.99
C THR A 166 -10.78 -2.92 23.04
N MET A 167 -11.96 -2.41 23.37
CA MET A 167 -12.70 -1.46 22.52
C MET A 167 -11.99 -0.10 22.50
N MET A 168 -11.50 0.38 23.65
CA MET A 168 -10.68 1.59 23.74
C MET A 168 -9.39 1.49 22.90
N ARG A 169 -8.78 0.29 22.81
CA ARG A 169 -7.57 0.07 22.00
C ARG A 169 -7.85 0.19 20.50
N ILE A 170 -8.98 -0.36 20.04
CA ILE A 170 -9.37 -0.30 18.63
C ILE A 170 -9.68 1.15 18.22
N LEU A 171 -10.41 1.91 19.04
CA LEU A 171 -10.70 3.33 18.79
C LEU A 171 -9.41 4.15 18.61
N ARG A 172 -8.42 3.94 19.48
CA ARG A 172 -7.10 4.59 19.36
C ARG A 172 -6.40 4.27 18.03
N LEU A 173 -6.51 3.04 17.52
CA LEU A 173 -5.94 2.64 16.24
C LEU A 173 -6.72 3.21 15.05
N MET A 174 -8.05 3.35 15.15
CA MET A 174 -8.88 3.94 14.11
C MET A 174 -8.47 5.39 13.81
N ARG A 175 -7.99 6.15 14.80
CA ARG A 175 -7.46 7.50 14.61
C ARG A 175 -6.29 7.55 13.62
N LEU A 176 -5.42 6.53 13.60
CA LEU A 176 -4.28 6.45 12.67
C LEU A 176 -4.71 6.30 11.20
N THR A 177 -5.88 5.70 10.95
CA THR A 177 -6.40 5.55 9.58
C THR A 177 -6.60 6.89 8.88
N ARG A 178 -6.80 7.98 9.64
CA ARG A 178 -6.97 9.35 9.12
C ARG A 178 -5.68 9.87 8.46
N LEU A 179 -4.51 9.43 8.92
CA LEU A 179 -3.21 9.77 8.33
C LEU A 179 -3.00 9.13 6.95
N LEU A 180 -3.70 8.03 6.67
CA LEU A 180 -3.64 7.37 5.37
C LEU A 180 -4.19 8.24 4.22
N ARG A 181 -4.91 9.33 4.53
CA ARG A 181 -5.36 10.31 3.52
C ARG A 181 -4.19 10.96 2.78
N ILE A 182 -3.01 11.01 3.39
CA ILE A 182 -1.83 11.59 2.74
C ILE A 182 -1.43 10.84 1.46
N PHE A 183 -1.72 9.53 1.39
CA PHE A 183 -1.38 8.70 0.24
C PHE A 183 -2.12 9.09 -1.04
N ARG A 184 -3.25 9.81 -0.92
CA ARG A 184 -4.03 10.24 -2.09
C ARG A 184 -3.42 11.44 -2.82
N PHE A 185 -2.55 12.22 -2.14
CA PHE A 185 -2.05 13.45 -2.73
C PHE A 185 -1.24 13.17 -3.99
N ARG A 186 -1.35 14.07 -4.97
CA ARG A 186 -0.66 13.95 -6.25
C ARG A 186 0.87 13.88 -6.08
N TYR A 187 1.41 14.52 -5.05
CA TYR A 187 2.82 14.43 -4.65
C TYR A 187 3.25 13.03 -4.19
N MET A 188 2.31 12.19 -3.74
CA MET A 188 2.54 10.80 -3.30
C MET A 188 2.23 9.79 -4.41
N LYS A 189 2.05 10.23 -5.66
CA LYS A 189 1.90 9.31 -6.82
C LYS A 189 3.11 8.42 -6.99
N GLU A 190 4.32 8.94 -6.79
CA GLU A 190 5.57 8.16 -6.81
C GLU A 190 5.56 7.08 -5.73
N LEU A 191 5.16 7.43 -4.50
CA LEU A 191 5.03 6.47 -3.41
C LEU A 191 3.97 5.41 -3.71
N SER A 192 2.84 5.81 -4.29
CA SER A 192 1.79 4.89 -4.72
C SER A 192 2.25 3.99 -5.86
N LEU A 193 3.10 4.48 -6.76
CA LEU A 193 3.72 3.69 -7.82
C LEU A 193 4.68 2.65 -7.22
N MET A 194 5.52 3.05 -6.27
CA MET A 194 6.38 2.14 -5.51
C MET A 194 5.56 1.07 -4.78
N ILE A 195 4.50 1.46 -4.07
CA ILE A 195 3.60 0.51 -3.39
C ILE A 195 2.97 -0.44 -4.41
N LYS A 196 2.46 0.06 -5.55
CA LYS A 196 1.94 -0.81 -6.62
C LYS A 196 3.00 -1.76 -7.18
N GLY A 197 4.26 -1.32 -7.28
CA GLY A 197 5.39 -2.17 -7.63
C GLY A 197 5.62 -3.29 -6.61
N ILE A 198 5.62 -2.95 -5.31
CA ILE A 198 5.72 -3.92 -4.21
C ILE A 198 4.52 -4.89 -4.23
N LEU A 199 3.30 -4.39 -4.38
CA LEU A 199 2.08 -5.20 -4.50
C LEU A 199 2.11 -6.10 -5.74
N GLY A 200 2.69 -5.65 -6.85
CA GLY A 200 2.92 -6.46 -8.03
C GLY A 200 3.87 -7.63 -7.76
N GLY A 201 4.90 -7.40 -6.95
CA GLY A 201 5.83 -8.44 -6.48
C GLY A 201 5.27 -9.33 -5.34
N LEU A 202 4.17 -8.96 -4.70
CA LEU A 202 3.62 -9.75 -3.59
C LEU A 202 3.20 -11.15 -4.02
N TYR A 203 2.79 -11.36 -5.26
CA TYR A 203 2.41 -12.70 -5.73
C TYR A 203 3.60 -13.66 -5.71
N THR A 204 4.76 -13.23 -6.20
CA THR A 204 5.98 -14.06 -6.17
C THR A 204 6.48 -14.23 -4.74
N LEU A 205 6.47 -13.15 -3.95
CA LEU A 205 6.81 -13.20 -2.52
C LEU A 205 5.88 -14.13 -1.74
N PHE A 206 4.59 -14.19 -2.07
CA PHE A 206 3.63 -15.07 -1.42
C PHE A 206 4.02 -16.54 -1.63
N TRP A 207 4.34 -16.94 -2.86
CA TRP A 207 4.81 -18.31 -3.14
C TRP A 207 6.16 -18.61 -2.48
N ALA A 208 7.08 -17.65 -2.44
CA ALA A 208 8.33 -17.78 -1.70
C ALA A 208 8.09 -17.99 -0.19
N MET A 209 7.15 -17.25 0.40
CA MET A 209 6.75 -17.41 1.81
C MET A 209 6.09 -18.77 2.07
N VAL A 210 5.28 -19.29 1.14
CA VAL A 210 4.70 -20.64 1.22
C VAL A 210 5.79 -21.70 1.21
N LEU A 211 6.77 -21.58 0.30
CA LEU A 211 7.91 -22.50 0.23
C LEU A 211 8.76 -22.45 1.51
N LEU A 212 9.09 -21.25 1.99
CA LEU A 212 9.81 -21.05 3.26
C LEU A 212 9.07 -21.71 4.42
N PHE A 213 7.76 -21.48 4.54
CA PHE A 213 6.95 -22.06 5.60
C PHE A 213 6.94 -23.59 5.51
N PHE A 214 6.81 -24.16 4.32
CA PHE A 214 6.85 -25.60 4.10
C PHE A 214 8.21 -26.20 4.51
N THR A 215 9.32 -25.58 4.13
CA THR A 215 10.67 -26.06 4.51
C THR A 215 10.87 -25.97 6.03
N LEU A 216 10.49 -24.86 6.66
CA LEU A 216 10.54 -24.73 8.12
C LEU A 216 9.64 -25.74 8.84
N TYR A 217 8.48 -26.07 8.27
CA TYR A 217 7.57 -27.08 8.80
C TYR A 217 8.21 -28.48 8.82
N VAL A 218 8.88 -28.88 7.73
CA VAL A 218 9.60 -30.16 7.66
C VAL A 218 10.75 -30.21 8.69
N ILE A 219 11.56 -29.14 8.76
CA ILE A 219 12.64 -29.02 9.75
C ILE A 219 12.08 -29.09 11.17
N ALA A 220 10.97 -28.41 11.45
CA ALA A 220 10.34 -28.41 12.76
C ALA A 220 9.83 -29.81 13.17
N ILE A 221 9.22 -30.57 12.26
CA ILE A 221 8.80 -31.95 12.54
C ILE A 221 10.03 -32.81 12.87
N LEU A 222 11.09 -32.71 12.08
CA LEU A 222 12.33 -33.44 12.34
C LEU A 222 12.90 -33.06 13.71
N ALA A 223 13.02 -31.76 13.99
CA ALA A 223 13.54 -31.25 15.26
C ALA A 223 12.71 -31.69 16.47
N VAL A 224 11.38 -31.69 16.40
CA VAL A 224 10.52 -32.20 17.49
C VAL A 224 10.75 -33.71 17.70
N ASN A 225 10.89 -34.48 16.61
CA ASN A 225 11.07 -35.92 16.71
C ASN A 225 12.47 -36.35 17.14
N THR A 226 13.52 -35.58 16.83
CA THR A 226 14.91 -35.92 17.15
C THR A 226 15.40 -35.23 18.42
N ILE A 227 15.13 -33.93 18.56
CA ILE A 227 15.59 -33.08 19.66
C ILE A 227 14.50 -33.02 20.73
N GLY A 228 13.25 -32.73 20.35
CA GLY A 228 12.16 -32.54 21.30
C GLY A 228 11.90 -33.76 22.20
N LYS A 229 12.03 -34.98 21.66
CA LYS A 229 11.89 -36.24 22.42
C LYS A 229 13.10 -36.59 23.28
N ASN A 230 14.29 -36.10 22.92
CA ASN A 230 15.54 -36.31 23.65
C ASN A 230 16.01 -35.02 24.34
N ALA A 231 15.08 -34.12 24.66
CA ALA A 231 15.39 -32.80 25.20
C ALA A 231 16.02 -32.87 26.60
N GLU A 232 15.91 -34.01 27.29
CA GLU A 232 16.56 -34.29 28.57
C GLU A 232 18.10 -34.19 28.47
N ASP A 233 18.68 -34.47 27.30
CA ASP A 233 20.13 -34.38 27.05
C ASP A 233 20.63 -32.92 26.98
N VAL A 234 19.72 -31.94 26.87
CA VAL A 234 20.03 -30.50 26.78
C VAL A 234 19.06 -29.70 27.67
N PRO A 235 19.37 -29.53 28.97
CA PRO A 235 18.47 -28.92 29.95
C PRO A 235 17.98 -27.53 29.56
N GLU A 236 18.83 -26.70 28.95
CA GLU A 236 18.45 -25.36 28.48
C GLU A 236 17.44 -25.39 27.33
N VAL A 237 17.47 -26.42 26.49
CA VAL A 237 16.51 -26.58 25.39
C VAL A 237 15.16 -27.04 25.92
N MET A 238 15.18 -27.91 26.94
CA MET A 238 13.99 -28.39 27.64
C MET A 238 13.31 -27.28 28.45
N ASN A 239 14.08 -26.48 29.21
CA ASN A 239 13.55 -25.41 30.07
C ASN A 239 12.83 -24.31 29.29
N ASP A 240 13.32 -23.99 28.08
CA ASP A 240 12.71 -23.01 27.19
C ASP A 240 11.63 -23.62 26.27
N GLU A 241 11.40 -24.93 26.37
CA GLU A 241 10.43 -25.70 25.58
C GLU A 241 10.54 -25.46 24.05
N LEU A 242 11.76 -25.22 23.56
CA LEU A 242 12.05 -24.71 22.20
C LEU A 242 11.59 -25.65 21.07
N PHE A 243 11.68 -26.97 21.30
CA PHE A 243 11.31 -28.02 20.35
C PHE A 243 10.22 -28.96 20.90
N SER A 244 9.41 -28.50 21.87
CA SER A 244 8.37 -29.33 22.48
C SER A 244 7.14 -29.55 21.59
N SER A 245 6.85 -28.61 20.68
CA SER A 245 5.72 -28.68 19.76
C SER A 245 6.10 -28.12 18.39
N VAL A 246 5.37 -28.53 17.35
CA VAL A 246 5.64 -28.09 15.96
C VAL A 246 5.59 -26.57 15.80
N PRO A 247 4.58 -25.83 16.33
CA PRO A 247 4.55 -24.37 16.19
C PRO A 247 5.75 -23.67 16.86
N ARG A 248 6.18 -24.16 18.02
CA ARG A 248 7.35 -23.63 18.71
C ARG A 248 8.64 -23.96 17.98
N ALA A 249 8.78 -25.18 17.47
CA ALA A 249 9.93 -25.57 16.66
C ALA A 249 10.02 -24.79 15.34
N ILE A 250 8.90 -24.46 14.69
CA ILE A 250 8.86 -23.57 13.53
C ILE A 250 9.36 -22.18 13.92
N PHE A 251 8.86 -21.61 15.03
CA PHE A 251 9.27 -20.31 15.50
C PHE A 251 10.77 -20.27 15.86
N THR A 252 11.26 -21.27 16.59
CA THR A 252 12.69 -21.42 16.92
C THR A 252 13.54 -21.56 15.65
N SER A 253 13.11 -22.36 14.68
CA SER A 253 13.82 -22.55 13.41
C SER A 253 13.84 -21.27 12.57
N PHE A 254 12.74 -20.51 12.54
CA PHE A 254 12.67 -19.21 11.90
C PHE A 254 13.59 -18.18 12.56
N ARG A 255 13.61 -18.12 13.89
CA ARG A 255 14.53 -17.25 14.65
C ARG A 255 15.99 -17.57 14.30
N CYS A 256 16.35 -18.86 14.29
CA CYS A 256 17.68 -19.30 13.88
C CYS A 256 18.00 -18.97 12.42
N PHE A 257 17.02 -19.01 11.51
CA PHE A 257 17.19 -18.58 10.13
C PHE A 257 17.48 -17.08 10.01
N MET A 258 16.75 -16.25 10.76
CA MET A 258 16.93 -14.79 10.80
C MET A 258 18.22 -14.36 11.52
N GLY A 259 19.00 -15.30 12.06
CA GLY A 259 20.25 -15.05 12.78
C GLY A 259 20.11 -14.95 14.30
N ASP A 260 18.88 -14.97 14.82
CA ASP A 260 18.59 -14.99 16.26
C ASP A 260 18.47 -16.44 16.77
N CYS A 261 19.60 -17.12 17.00
CA CYS A 261 19.60 -18.52 17.43
C CYS A 261 20.05 -18.70 18.88
N VAL A 262 19.40 -17.99 19.82
CA VAL A 262 19.72 -18.04 21.26
C VAL A 262 18.53 -18.44 22.13
N THR A 263 18.84 -19.10 23.24
CA THR A 263 17.89 -19.40 24.34
C THR A 263 17.54 -18.12 25.11
N SER A 264 16.55 -18.19 26.00
CA SER A 264 16.14 -17.10 26.89
C SER A 264 17.27 -16.60 27.80
N THR A 265 18.27 -17.46 28.04
CA THR A 265 19.48 -17.15 28.82
C THR A 265 20.63 -16.60 27.96
N GLY A 266 20.41 -16.40 26.65
CA GLY A 266 21.40 -15.88 25.72
C GLY A 266 22.44 -16.91 25.26
N LYS A 267 22.24 -18.21 25.55
CA LYS A 267 23.16 -19.26 25.08
C LYS A 267 22.85 -19.63 23.62
N PRO A 268 23.86 -19.80 22.76
CA PRO A 268 23.65 -20.17 21.37
C PRO A 268 23.13 -21.61 21.26
N ILE A 269 21.94 -21.77 20.66
CA ILE A 269 21.24 -23.05 20.50
C ILE A 269 22.09 -24.03 19.68
N ILE A 270 22.70 -23.56 18.59
CA ILE A 270 23.52 -24.41 17.70
C ILE A 270 24.69 -25.03 18.45
N LYS A 271 25.32 -24.29 19.37
CA LYS A 271 26.44 -24.80 20.16
C LYS A 271 25.97 -25.90 21.12
N LEU A 272 24.88 -25.66 21.84
CA LEU A 272 24.29 -26.64 22.76
C LEU A 272 23.94 -27.95 22.04
N LEU A 273 23.34 -27.85 20.86
CA LEU A 273 23.01 -29.03 20.04
C LEU A 273 24.22 -29.68 19.40
N SER A 274 25.24 -28.92 19.01
CA SER A 274 26.51 -29.44 18.49
C SER A 274 27.23 -30.27 19.55
N ASP A 275 27.22 -29.82 20.81
CA ASP A 275 27.92 -30.50 21.90
C ASP A 275 27.25 -31.84 22.25
N SER A 276 25.91 -31.94 22.12
CA SER A 276 25.16 -33.18 22.44
C SER A 276 24.98 -34.14 21.25
N TYR A 277 24.68 -33.65 20.04
CA TYR A 277 24.41 -34.48 18.85
C TYR A 277 25.61 -34.62 17.92
N GLY A 278 26.69 -33.88 18.18
CA GLY A 278 27.95 -33.99 17.45
C GLY A 278 27.94 -33.35 16.04
N PRO A 279 28.98 -33.64 15.24
CA PRO A 279 29.25 -32.94 13.98
C PRO A 279 28.24 -33.25 12.86
N VAL A 280 27.55 -34.40 12.93
CA VAL A 280 26.53 -34.78 11.94
C VAL A 280 25.35 -33.83 11.98
N PHE A 281 24.89 -33.46 13.19
CA PHE A 281 23.83 -32.49 13.37
C PHE A 281 24.20 -31.12 12.77
N VAL A 282 25.43 -30.67 13.05
CA VAL A 282 25.96 -29.40 12.55
C VAL A 282 25.98 -29.39 11.01
N LEU A 283 26.43 -30.48 10.39
CA LEU A 283 26.45 -30.60 8.92
C LEU A 283 25.04 -30.56 8.33
N CYS A 284 24.08 -31.28 8.91
CA CYS A 284 22.68 -31.24 8.49
C CYS A 284 22.07 -29.83 8.64
N TYR A 285 22.36 -29.13 9.75
CA TYR A 285 21.91 -27.77 9.99
C TYR A 285 22.48 -26.79 8.96
N PHE A 286 23.79 -26.84 8.69
CA PHE A 286 24.43 -26.00 7.67
C PHE A 286 23.86 -26.26 6.27
N ALA A 287 23.65 -27.52 5.90
CA ALA A 287 23.06 -27.88 4.62
C ALA A 287 21.62 -27.34 4.49
N ALA A 288 20.80 -27.48 5.54
CA ALA A 288 19.44 -26.94 5.57
C ALA A 288 19.44 -25.40 5.49
N MET A 289 20.31 -24.73 6.22
CA MET A 289 20.46 -23.27 6.20
C MET A 289 20.93 -22.77 4.83
N MET A 290 21.92 -23.40 4.22
CA MET A 290 22.33 -23.07 2.85
C MET A 290 21.18 -23.26 1.87
N PHE A 291 20.45 -24.38 1.95
CA PHE A 291 19.31 -24.62 1.08
C PHE A 291 18.23 -23.53 1.22
N VAL A 292 17.87 -23.15 2.45
CA VAL A 292 16.86 -22.09 2.67
C VAL A 292 17.38 -20.73 2.22
N SER A 293 18.63 -20.37 2.53
CA SER A 293 19.22 -19.09 2.11
C SER A 293 19.33 -18.98 0.59
N PHE A 294 19.91 -19.98 -0.10
CA PHE A 294 19.99 -19.97 -1.56
C PHE A 294 18.62 -20.08 -2.21
N GLY A 295 17.71 -20.87 -1.63
CA GLY A 295 16.34 -21.00 -2.13
C GLY A 295 15.58 -19.68 -2.07
N LEU A 296 15.69 -18.93 -0.98
CA LEU A 296 15.04 -17.62 -0.81
C LEU A 296 15.69 -16.51 -1.64
N PHE A 297 17.02 -16.44 -1.68
CA PHE A 297 17.71 -15.35 -2.37
C PHE A 297 17.77 -15.52 -3.90
N ASN A 298 17.47 -16.72 -4.41
CA ASN A 298 17.47 -17.02 -5.84
C ASN A 298 16.04 -17.16 -6.43
N LEU A 299 15.02 -16.81 -5.65
CA LEU A 299 13.61 -16.66 -6.04
C LEU A 299 13.28 -15.20 -6.32
#